data_AF-A0AAU7QFD4-F1
#
_entry.id   AF-A0AAU7QFD4-F1
#
_cell.length_a   1.000
_cell.length_b   1.000
_cell.length_c   1.000
_cell.angle_alpha   90.00
_cell.angle_beta   90.00
_cell.angle_gamma   90.00
#
_symmetry.space_group_name_H-M   'P 1'
#
loop_
_entity.id
_entity.type
_entity.pdbx_description
1 polymer ?
#
loop_
_entity_poly.entity_id
_entity_poly.type
_entity_poly.pdbx_seq_one_letter_code
_entity_poly.pdbx_strand_id
1 'polypeptide(L)'
;MTHIVQRLLGLPIQHFKLVPLAQWAENAIWVVKLLGSSMNIFLVDNQSAHIGSVILWALVFMHSFSVCFNKSKEAKFIATFSILTIAAIISSFVISFPSPDVLSARFFMNVVCFTIAMAILSCNYNKNPLIILILVLFVTSSLYSYHKNKNPLTDQEGQALSYINFLKKNDLTFGYGDYWKLSNIVNWFSNGSIHITPVLFDKKNYRIQFDEVRSQTMKSWMTEEYAAKAPERQFIAIPAIGNSAQDSQMNRRLEAIIKQVGVPDEKLTFQDMTLFVYNQKIDLH
;
A
#
# COMPACT_ATOMS: atom_id res chain seq x y z
N MET A 1 28.29 -3.11 -1.75
CA MET A 1 28.10 -2.27 -2.96
C MET A 1 26.67 -1.73 -3.13
N THR A 2 25.70 -2.07 -2.27
CA THR A 2 24.26 -1.82 -2.51
C THR A 2 23.73 -0.42 -2.21
N HIS A 3 24.57 0.52 -1.76
CA HIS A 3 24.12 1.85 -1.33
C HIS A 3 25.01 3.01 -1.80
N ILE A 4 25.88 2.79 -2.80
CA ILE A 4 26.83 3.83 -3.27
C ILE A 4 26.06 5.03 -3.82
N VAL A 5 25.04 4.79 -4.65
CA VAL A 5 24.21 5.86 -5.22
C VAL A 5 23.41 6.60 -4.14
N GLN A 6 22.82 5.88 -3.19
CA GLN A 6 22.06 6.50 -2.09
C GLN A 6 22.98 7.30 -1.15
N ARG A 7 24.19 6.79 -0.87
CA ARG A 7 25.23 7.53 -0.10
C ARG A 7 25.70 8.78 -0.83
N LEU A 8 25.93 8.70 -2.14
CA LEU A 8 26.33 9.83 -2.97
C LEU A 8 25.25 10.92 -3.00
N LEU A 9 23.98 10.52 -2.96
CA LEU A 9 22.84 11.43 -3.01
C LEU A 9 22.33 11.86 -1.61
N GLY A 10 23.03 11.49 -0.53
CA GLY A 10 22.61 11.81 0.84
C GLY A 10 21.27 11.19 1.25
N LEU A 11 20.80 10.16 0.54
CA LEU A 11 19.51 9.54 0.77
C LEU A 11 19.58 8.58 1.97
N PRO A 12 18.53 8.53 2.82
CA PRO A 12 18.48 7.61 3.94
C PRO A 12 18.57 6.16 3.46
N ILE A 13 19.49 5.41 4.07
CA ILE A 13 19.77 4.02 3.71
C ILE A 13 19.01 3.12 4.67
N GLN A 14 18.09 2.34 4.14
CA GLN A 14 17.52 1.23 4.89
C GLN A 14 18.60 0.15 5.01
N HIS A 15 19.12 -0.03 6.22
CA HIS A 15 20.16 -1.01 6.48
C HIS A 15 19.53 -2.40 6.45
N PHE A 16 20.02 -3.25 5.56
CA PHE A 16 19.73 -4.67 5.61
C PHE A 16 20.28 -5.21 6.94
N LYS A 17 19.40 -5.67 7.81
CA LYS A 17 19.76 -6.26 9.10
C LYS A 17 19.39 -7.73 9.08
N LEU A 18 20.39 -8.60 9.21
CA LEU A 18 20.15 -10.02 9.40
C LEU A 18 19.42 -10.24 10.72
N VAL A 19 18.31 -10.97 10.67
CA VAL A 19 17.57 -11.35 11.87
C VAL A 19 18.12 -12.66 12.45
N PRO A 20 17.94 -12.92 13.76
CA PRO A 20 18.39 -14.16 14.39
C PRO A 20 17.80 -15.39 13.70
N LEU A 21 18.52 -16.52 13.71
CA LEU A 21 18.08 -17.76 13.07
C LEU A 21 16.71 -18.25 13.57
N ALA A 22 16.38 -18.01 14.85
CA ALA A 22 15.07 -18.33 15.40
C ALA A 22 13.92 -17.61 14.66
N GLN A 23 14.15 -16.37 14.22
CA GLN A 23 13.19 -15.57 13.47
C GLN A 23 12.98 -16.08 12.05
N TRP A 24 13.93 -16.84 11.49
CA TRP A 24 13.83 -17.31 10.09
C TRP A 24 12.66 -18.29 9.94
N ALA A 25 12.46 -19.16 10.94
CA ALA A 25 11.34 -20.10 10.94
C ALA A 25 10.00 -19.37 11.02
N GLU A 26 9.89 -18.35 11.88
CA GLU A 26 8.68 -17.52 11.96
C GLU A 26 8.41 -16.78 10.65
N ASN A 27 9.45 -16.19 10.05
CA ASN A 27 9.31 -15.50 8.77
C ASN A 27 8.94 -16.46 7.64
N ALA A 28 9.44 -17.70 7.65
CA ALA A 28 9.03 -18.72 6.68
C ALA A 28 7.56 -19.11 6.85
N ILE A 29 7.06 -19.25 8.08
CA ILE A 29 5.63 -19.47 8.35
C ILE A 29 4.80 -18.30 7.82
N TRP A 30 5.29 -17.06 8.00
CA TRP A 30 4.65 -15.87 7.46
C TRP A 30 4.64 -15.83 5.93
N VAL A 31 5.69 -16.29 5.25
CA VAL A 31 5.68 -16.44 3.79
C VAL A 31 4.54 -17.35 3.35
N VAL A 32 4.36 -18.49 4.02
CA VAL A 32 3.26 -19.42 3.72
C VAL A 32 1.91 -18.75 3.97
N LYS A 33 1.77 -18.01 5.08
CA LYS A 33 0.53 -17.30 5.41
C LYS A 33 0.20 -16.21 4.38
N LEU A 34 1.18 -15.37 4.01
CA LEU A 34 1.00 -14.26 3.06
C LEU A 34 0.73 -14.75 1.65
N LEU A 35 1.50 -15.73 1.16
CA LEU A 35 1.27 -16.32 -0.16
C LEU A 35 -0.02 -17.12 -0.18
N GLY A 36 -0.32 -17.87 0.88
CA GLY A 36 -1.53 -18.69 0.96
C GLY A 36 -2.81 -17.87 1.01
N SER A 37 -2.80 -16.74 1.71
CA SER A 37 -3.95 -15.81 1.67
C SER A 37 -4.06 -15.08 0.33
N SER A 38 -2.94 -14.70 -0.27
CA SER A 38 -2.92 -13.97 -1.55
C SER A 38 -3.25 -14.85 -2.76
N MET A 39 -2.95 -16.15 -2.68
CA MET A 39 -3.11 -17.12 -3.77
C MET A 39 -4.11 -18.23 -3.43
N ASN A 40 -5.05 -17.97 -2.51
CA ASN A 40 -6.01 -18.97 -2.06
C ASN A 40 -6.86 -19.47 -3.24
N ILE A 41 -6.90 -20.78 -3.44
CA ILE A 41 -7.72 -21.40 -4.50
C ILE A 41 -9.04 -21.97 -3.98
N PHE A 42 -9.23 -21.98 -2.67
CA PHE A 42 -10.44 -22.49 -2.03
C PHE A 42 -11.39 -21.36 -1.66
N LEU A 43 -12.70 -21.62 -1.71
CA LEU A 43 -13.74 -20.65 -1.30
C LEU A 43 -13.86 -20.50 0.23
N VAL A 44 -12.86 -20.96 0.98
CA VAL A 44 -12.83 -20.95 2.45
C VAL A 44 -11.55 -20.23 2.89
N ASP A 45 -11.71 -19.32 3.84
CA ASP A 45 -10.62 -18.57 4.46
C ASP A 45 -10.25 -19.22 5.79
N ASN A 46 -9.31 -20.17 5.75
CA ASN A 46 -8.75 -20.81 6.94
C ASN A 46 -7.29 -21.21 6.70
N GLN A 47 -6.57 -21.51 7.78
CA GLN A 47 -5.13 -21.83 7.71
C GLN A 47 -4.83 -23.05 6.83
N SER A 48 -5.67 -24.07 6.86
CA SER A 48 -5.49 -25.29 6.05
C SER A 48 -5.65 -25.00 4.55
N ALA A 49 -6.62 -24.17 4.17
CA ALA A 49 -6.85 -23.73 2.80
C ALA A 49 -5.66 -22.91 2.27
N HIS A 50 -5.09 -22.03 3.10
CA HIS A 50 -3.88 -21.28 2.76
C HIS A 50 -2.68 -22.19 2.53
N ILE A 51 -2.42 -23.13 3.44
CA ILE A 51 -1.31 -24.09 3.29
C ILE A 51 -1.50 -24.95 2.03
N GLY A 52 -2.70 -25.49 1.82
CA GLY A 52 -3.02 -26.29 0.64
C GLY A 52 -2.83 -25.51 -0.67
N SER A 53 -3.22 -24.23 -0.69
CA SER A 53 -3.05 -23.36 -1.84
C SER A 53 -1.58 -23.12 -2.16
N VAL A 54 -0.75 -22.84 -1.15
CA VAL A 54 0.71 -22.67 -1.35
C VAL A 54 1.34 -23.93 -1.91
N ILE A 55 0.99 -25.10 -1.39
CA ILE A 55 1.54 -26.38 -1.87
C ILE A 55 1.16 -26.60 -3.35
N LEU A 56 -0.11 -26.39 -3.70
CA LEU A 56 -0.58 -26.58 -5.08
C LEU A 56 0.06 -25.57 -6.03
N TRP A 57 0.20 -24.31 -5.63
CA TRP A 57 0.91 -23.30 -6.42
C TRP A 57 2.39 -23.59 -6.56
N ALA A 58 3.06 -24.12 -5.54
CA ALA A 58 4.45 -24.55 -5.63
C ALA A 58 4.61 -25.69 -6.65
N LEU A 59 3.71 -26.68 -6.63
CA LEU A 59 3.70 -27.77 -7.62
C LEU A 59 3.46 -27.26 -9.04
N VAL A 60 2.47 -26.38 -9.23
CA VAL A 60 2.20 -25.73 -10.53
C VAL A 60 3.40 -24.94 -11.00
N PHE A 61 4.04 -24.17 -10.11
CA PHE A 61 5.20 -23.37 -10.45
C PHE A 61 6.38 -24.22 -10.88
N MET A 62 6.71 -25.28 -10.13
CA MET A 62 7.82 -26.19 -10.45
C MET A 62 7.58 -26.96 -11.75
N HIS A 63 6.35 -27.41 -11.99
CA HIS A 63 5.98 -28.02 -13.27
C HIS A 63 6.08 -27.00 -14.41
N SER A 64 5.57 -25.78 -14.21
CA SER A 64 5.60 -24.72 -15.23
C SER A 64 7.02 -24.27 -15.56
N PHE A 65 7.89 -24.17 -14.57
CA PHE A 65 9.32 -23.96 -14.74
C PHE A 65 9.93 -25.06 -15.61
N SER A 66 9.69 -26.33 -15.28
CA SER A 66 10.24 -27.48 -16.01
C SER A 66 9.78 -27.52 -17.47
N VAL A 67 8.51 -27.17 -17.74
CA VAL A 67 8.00 -27.03 -19.11
C VAL A 67 8.73 -25.88 -19.82
N CYS A 68 8.71 -24.67 -19.26
CA CYS A 68 9.25 -23.48 -19.93
C CYS A 68 10.77 -23.57 -20.17
N PHE A 69 11.52 -24.15 -19.22
CA PHE A 69 12.97 -24.31 -19.31
C PHE A 69 13.41 -25.17 -20.49
N ASN A 70 12.57 -26.11 -20.92
CA ASN A 70 12.87 -27.08 -21.97
C ASN A 70 12.27 -26.71 -23.34
N LYS A 71 11.64 -25.53 -23.51
CA LYS A 71 10.91 -25.17 -24.74
C LYS A 71 11.67 -24.24 -25.68
N SER A 72 11.96 -23.02 -25.25
CA SER A 72 12.67 -22.01 -26.07
C SER A 72 13.69 -21.23 -25.26
N LYS A 73 14.57 -20.46 -25.92
CA LYS A 73 15.56 -19.61 -25.23
C LYS A 73 14.87 -18.50 -24.43
N GLU A 74 13.80 -17.94 -24.99
CA GLU A 74 12.99 -16.88 -24.39
C GLU A 74 12.22 -17.42 -23.18
N ALA A 75 11.59 -18.58 -23.30
CA ALA A 75 10.87 -19.22 -22.20
C ALA A 75 11.82 -19.63 -21.07
N LYS A 76 13.01 -20.12 -21.42
CA LYS A 76 14.07 -20.44 -20.46
C LYS A 76 14.53 -19.19 -19.70
N PHE A 77 14.76 -18.08 -20.40
CA PHE A 77 15.11 -16.80 -19.76
C PHE A 77 14.03 -16.37 -18.77
N ILE A 78 12.75 -16.35 -19.18
CA ILE A 78 11.63 -15.98 -18.31
C ILE A 78 11.53 -16.91 -17.09
N ALA A 79 11.68 -18.23 -17.30
CA ALA A 79 11.64 -19.22 -16.23
C ALA A 79 12.75 -19.01 -15.19
N THR A 80 13.99 -18.86 -15.65
CA THR A 80 15.15 -18.60 -14.78
C THR A 80 15.04 -17.24 -14.08
N PHE A 81 14.60 -16.21 -14.77
CA PHE A 81 14.38 -14.89 -14.17
C PHE A 81 13.30 -14.95 -13.07
N SER A 82 12.19 -15.64 -13.33
CA SER A 82 11.07 -15.76 -12.39
C SER A 82 11.48 -16.52 -11.13
N ILE A 83 12.16 -17.67 -11.25
CA ILE A 83 12.59 -18.45 -10.07
C ILE A 83 13.63 -17.69 -9.24
N LEU A 84 14.60 -17.02 -9.87
CA LEU A 84 15.60 -16.22 -9.16
C LEU A 84 14.95 -15.03 -8.45
N THR A 85 13.97 -14.37 -9.09
CA THR A 85 13.25 -13.25 -8.48
C THR A 85 12.41 -13.69 -7.29
N ILE A 86 11.65 -14.78 -7.42
CA ILE A 86 10.86 -15.34 -6.32
C ILE A 86 11.77 -15.77 -5.17
N ALA A 87 12.86 -16.48 -5.47
CA ALA A 87 13.83 -16.90 -4.47
C ALA A 87 14.48 -15.69 -3.77
N ALA A 88 14.83 -14.63 -4.50
CA ALA A 88 15.40 -13.41 -3.94
C ALA A 88 14.41 -12.70 -2.99
N ILE A 89 13.14 -12.56 -3.39
CA ILE A 89 12.11 -11.93 -2.55
C ILE A 89 11.87 -12.75 -1.28
N ILE A 90 11.64 -14.06 -1.41
CA ILE A 90 11.36 -14.94 -0.27
C ILE A 90 12.56 -15.00 0.68
N SER A 91 13.77 -15.23 0.15
CA SER A 91 14.97 -15.30 0.98
C SER A 91 15.25 -13.98 1.67
N SER A 92 15.14 -12.84 0.97
CA SER A 92 15.30 -11.51 1.56
C SER A 92 14.30 -11.29 2.70
N PHE A 93 13.03 -11.67 2.52
CA PHE A 93 12.04 -11.58 3.59
C PHE A 93 12.43 -12.44 4.80
N VAL A 94 12.75 -13.72 4.58
CA VAL A 94 13.09 -14.66 5.65
C VAL A 94 14.27 -14.18 6.49
N ILE A 95 15.34 -13.70 5.85
CA ILE A 95 16.61 -13.39 6.54
C ILE A 95 16.70 -11.96 7.10
N SER A 96 15.83 -11.04 6.68
CA SER A 96 15.99 -9.61 6.99
C SER A 96 14.80 -8.88 7.56
N PHE A 97 13.61 -9.49 7.61
CA PHE A 97 12.44 -8.82 8.18
C PHE A 97 12.37 -9.00 9.70
N PRO A 98 12.49 -7.90 10.48
CA PRO A 98 12.48 -7.97 11.95
C PRO A 98 11.07 -8.17 12.52
N SER A 99 10.02 -7.82 11.77
CA SER A 99 8.65 -8.07 12.16
C SER A 99 7.75 -8.20 10.92
N PRO A 100 6.93 -9.26 10.83
CA PRO A 100 6.13 -9.59 9.65
C PRO A 100 4.88 -8.70 9.47
N ASP A 101 4.49 -7.95 10.49
CA ASP A 101 3.40 -6.96 10.50
C ASP A 101 3.76 -5.63 9.78
N VAL A 102 5.05 -5.40 9.49
CA VAL A 102 5.51 -4.19 8.80
C VAL A 102 5.50 -4.39 7.28
N LEU A 103 4.52 -3.82 6.57
CA LEU A 103 4.61 -3.30 5.19
C LEU A 103 5.31 -4.15 4.09
N SER A 104 5.37 -5.48 4.21
CA SER A 104 6.08 -6.37 3.28
C SER A 104 5.21 -6.99 2.19
N ALA A 105 3.88 -7.00 2.37
CA ALA A 105 2.94 -7.65 1.46
C ALA A 105 3.06 -7.16 0.00
N ARG A 106 3.48 -5.91 -0.20
CA ARG A 106 3.70 -5.33 -1.54
C ARG A 106 4.76 -6.05 -2.38
N PHE A 107 5.78 -6.65 -1.76
CA PHE A 107 6.80 -7.41 -2.49
C PHE A 107 6.33 -8.81 -2.85
N PHE A 108 5.45 -9.39 -2.03
CA PHE A 108 4.82 -10.68 -2.32
C PHE A 108 3.89 -10.61 -3.54
N MET A 109 3.35 -9.44 -3.88
CA MET A 109 2.62 -9.25 -5.14
C MET A 109 3.45 -9.67 -6.36
N ASN A 110 4.76 -9.38 -6.37
CA ASN A 110 5.63 -9.82 -7.46
C ASN A 110 5.73 -11.36 -7.51
N VAL A 111 5.77 -12.04 -6.36
CA VAL A 111 5.77 -13.51 -6.30
C VAL A 111 4.49 -14.07 -6.91
N VAL A 112 3.33 -13.48 -6.59
CA VAL A 112 2.04 -13.84 -7.17
C VAL A 112 2.08 -13.64 -8.69
N CYS A 113 2.48 -12.46 -9.16
CA CYS A 113 2.55 -12.14 -10.59
C CYS A 113 3.46 -13.09 -11.38
N PHE A 114 4.69 -13.35 -10.91
CA PHE A 114 5.61 -14.27 -11.58
C PHE A 114 5.09 -15.70 -11.57
N THR A 115 4.40 -16.13 -10.50
CA THR A 115 3.82 -17.47 -10.42
C THR A 115 2.70 -17.66 -11.43
N ILE A 116 1.78 -16.69 -11.52
CA ILE A 116 0.67 -16.72 -12.49
C ILE A 116 1.19 -16.62 -13.92
N ALA A 117 2.13 -15.69 -14.19
CA ALA A 117 2.72 -15.53 -15.52
C ALA A 117 3.39 -16.82 -16.01
N MET A 118 4.12 -17.52 -15.12
CA MET A 118 4.73 -18.80 -15.42
C MET A 118 3.70 -19.90 -15.70
N ALA A 119 2.61 -19.96 -14.93
CA ALA A 119 1.52 -20.91 -15.15
C ALA A 119 0.86 -20.70 -16.53
N ILE A 120 0.56 -19.44 -16.89
CA ILE A 120 -0.02 -19.07 -18.19
C ILE A 120 0.94 -19.41 -19.34
N LEU A 121 2.22 -19.04 -19.20
CA LEU A 121 3.23 -19.33 -20.22
C LEU A 121 3.39 -20.85 -20.44
N SER A 122 3.37 -21.63 -19.36
CA SER A 122 3.38 -23.09 -19.42
C SER A 122 2.15 -23.63 -20.15
N CYS A 123 0.95 -23.10 -19.88
CA CYS A 123 -0.28 -23.49 -20.58
C CYS A 123 -0.20 -23.25 -22.10
N ASN A 124 0.52 -22.23 -22.55
CA ASN A 124 0.73 -21.97 -23.97
C ASN A 124 1.57 -23.08 -24.66
N TYR A 125 2.51 -23.68 -23.93
CA TYR A 125 3.35 -24.77 -24.46
C TYR A 125 2.79 -26.17 -24.20
N ASN A 126 2.06 -26.33 -23.10
CA ASN A 126 1.49 -27.59 -22.66
C ASN A 126 0.13 -27.28 -22.02
N LYS A 127 -0.95 -27.61 -22.72
CA LYS A 127 -2.34 -27.38 -22.31
C LYS A 127 -2.76 -28.30 -21.15
N ASN A 128 -1.98 -28.35 -20.08
CA ASN A 128 -2.21 -29.23 -18.95
C ASN A 128 -3.52 -28.82 -18.24
N PRO A 129 -4.55 -29.70 -18.22
CA PRO A 129 -5.86 -29.36 -17.68
C PRO A 129 -5.83 -29.06 -16.18
N LEU A 130 -4.86 -29.59 -15.43
CA LEU A 130 -4.71 -29.32 -14.00
C LEU A 130 -4.28 -27.87 -13.73
N ILE A 131 -3.38 -27.32 -14.55
CA ILE A 131 -2.97 -25.91 -14.41
C ILE A 131 -4.15 -24.99 -14.73
N ILE A 132 -4.89 -25.32 -15.79
CA ILE A 132 -6.10 -24.56 -16.18
C ILE A 132 -7.12 -24.60 -15.05
N LEU A 133 -7.37 -25.78 -14.46
CA LEU A 133 -8.27 -25.92 -13.31
C LEU A 133 -7.83 -25.05 -12.13
N ILE A 134 -6.54 -25.06 -11.77
CA ILE A 134 -6.01 -24.24 -10.67
C ILE A 134 -6.15 -22.74 -10.96
N LEU A 135 -5.91 -22.30 -12.19
CA LEU A 135 -6.13 -20.91 -12.61
C LEU A 135 -7.61 -20.52 -12.48
N VAL A 136 -8.53 -21.38 -12.92
CA VAL A 136 -9.98 -21.14 -12.79
C VAL A 136 -10.38 -21.08 -11.31
N LEU A 137 -9.92 -22.03 -10.49
CA LEU A 137 -10.17 -22.03 -9.05
C LEU A 137 -9.65 -20.76 -8.38
N PHE A 138 -8.44 -20.31 -8.73
CA PHE A 138 -7.88 -19.07 -8.22
C PHE A 138 -8.71 -17.84 -8.60
N VAL A 139 -9.16 -17.73 -9.86
CA VAL A 139 -10.01 -16.61 -10.30
C VAL A 139 -11.35 -16.64 -9.57
N THR A 140 -12.00 -17.80 -9.48
CA THR A 140 -13.29 -17.94 -8.79
C THR A 140 -13.18 -17.63 -7.29
N SER A 141 -12.12 -18.09 -6.64
CA SER A 141 -11.80 -17.78 -5.24
C SER A 141 -11.54 -16.29 -5.03
N SER A 142 -10.79 -15.65 -5.93
CA SER A 142 -10.51 -14.22 -5.87
C SER A 142 -11.78 -13.38 -6.02
N LEU A 143 -12.65 -13.73 -6.97
CA LEU A 143 -13.95 -13.06 -7.15
C LEU A 143 -14.86 -13.25 -5.93
N TYR A 144 -14.92 -14.47 -5.39
CA TYR A 144 -15.70 -14.76 -4.18
C TYR A 144 -15.18 -13.97 -2.96
N SER A 145 -13.86 -13.96 -2.77
CA SER A 145 -13.17 -13.23 -1.71
C SER A 145 -13.45 -11.72 -1.80
N TYR A 146 -13.38 -11.15 -3.01
CA TYR A 146 -13.69 -9.73 -3.27
C TYR A 146 -15.13 -9.37 -2.88
N HIS A 147 -16.12 -10.20 -3.21
CA HIS A 147 -17.51 -9.93 -2.86
C HIS A 147 -17.84 -10.13 -1.37
N LYS A 148 -17.17 -11.08 -0.71
CA LYS A 148 -17.47 -11.45 0.68
C LYS A 148 -16.72 -10.59 1.71
N ASN A 149 -15.49 -10.20 1.42
CA ASN A 149 -14.62 -9.54 2.40
C ASN A 149 -14.96 -8.05 2.56
N LYS A 150 -15.97 -7.76 3.38
CA LYS A 150 -16.40 -6.41 3.77
C LYS A 150 -15.75 -5.89 5.05
N ASN A 151 -14.59 -6.44 5.45
CA ASN A 151 -13.92 -5.99 6.66
C ASN A 151 -13.35 -4.56 6.45
N PRO A 152 -13.25 -3.71 7.48
CA PRO A 152 -12.75 -2.33 7.32
C PRO A 152 -11.35 -2.23 6.72
N LEU A 153 -10.51 -3.26 6.86
CA LEU A 153 -9.18 -3.34 6.26
C LEU A 153 -9.21 -3.69 4.77
N THR A 154 -10.29 -4.30 4.28
CA THR A 154 -10.47 -4.73 2.88
C THR A 154 -11.47 -3.86 2.11
N ASP A 155 -12.41 -3.19 2.79
CA ASP A 155 -13.34 -2.22 2.22
C ASP A 155 -12.81 -0.78 2.30
N GLN A 156 -11.63 -0.57 1.70
CA GLN A 156 -11.06 0.78 1.56
C GLN A 156 -11.86 1.64 0.58
N GLU A 157 -12.58 1.00 -0.35
CA GLU A 157 -13.43 1.68 -1.33
C GLU A 157 -14.65 2.33 -0.67
N GLY A 158 -15.41 1.61 0.16
CA GLY A 158 -16.56 2.15 0.87
C GLY A 158 -16.18 3.30 1.80
N GLN A 159 -15.05 3.21 2.50
CA GLN A 159 -14.53 4.29 3.33
C GLN A 159 -14.12 5.50 2.50
N ALA A 160 -13.41 5.30 1.39
CA ALA A 160 -13.01 6.38 0.49
C ALA A 160 -14.20 7.09 -0.15
N LEU A 161 -15.19 6.34 -0.63
CA LEU A 161 -16.42 6.89 -1.21
C LEU A 161 -17.22 7.68 -0.15
N SER A 162 -17.31 7.17 1.07
CA SER A 162 -17.96 7.89 2.18
C SER A 162 -17.26 9.21 2.47
N TYR A 163 -15.92 9.22 2.45
CA TYR A 163 -15.15 10.43 2.65
C TYR A 163 -15.27 11.41 1.47
N ILE A 164 -15.24 10.93 0.23
CA ILE A 164 -15.50 11.74 -0.97
C ILE A 164 -16.88 12.39 -0.90
N ASN A 165 -17.91 11.64 -0.52
CA ASN A 165 -19.26 12.18 -0.37
C ASN A 165 -19.33 13.23 0.73
N PHE A 166 -18.64 13.02 1.85
CA PHE A 166 -18.52 14.02 2.91
C PHE A 166 -17.84 15.30 2.41
N LEU A 167 -16.73 15.20 1.67
CA LEU A 167 -16.03 16.35 1.11
C LEU A 167 -16.91 17.11 0.11
N LYS A 168 -17.57 16.40 -0.82
CA LYS A 168 -18.51 17.00 -1.79
C LYS A 168 -19.68 17.71 -1.10
N LYS A 169 -20.24 17.10 -0.05
CA LYS A 169 -21.35 17.70 0.71
C LYS A 169 -20.96 19.02 1.38
N ASN A 170 -19.69 19.21 1.71
CA ASN A 170 -19.15 20.41 2.36
C ASN A 170 -18.40 21.34 1.40
N ASP A 171 -18.52 21.12 0.08
CA ASP A 171 -17.85 21.89 -0.98
C ASP A 171 -16.32 21.96 -0.82
N LEU A 172 -15.71 20.81 -0.49
CA LEU A 172 -14.27 20.67 -0.29
C LEU A 172 -13.64 19.94 -1.48
N THR A 173 -12.92 20.68 -2.32
CA THR A 173 -12.31 20.16 -3.55
C THR A 173 -10.78 20.17 -3.52
N PHE A 174 -10.15 20.92 -2.61
CA PHE A 174 -8.70 20.97 -2.46
C PHE A 174 -8.27 21.03 -1.00
N GLY A 175 -7.24 20.27 -0.62
CA GLY A 175 -6.71 20.33 0.73
C GLY A 175 -5.38 19.61 0.92
N TYR A 176 -4.98 19.49 2.18
CA TYR A 176 -3.75 18.87 2.64
C TYR A 176 -4.06 17.79 3.67
N GLY A 177 -3.33 16.68 3.67
CA GLY A 177 -3.61 15.60 4.62
C GLY A 177 -2.52 14.55 4.74
N ASP A 178 -2.64 13.67 5.73
CA ASP A 178 -1.70 12.56 5.91
C ASP A 178 -1.86 11.55 4.75
N TYR A 179 -0.75 11.16 4.14
CA TYR A 179 -0.73 10.24 3.01
C TYR A 179 -1.41 8.90 3.31
N TRP A 180 -1.23 8.34 4.50
CA TRP A 180 -1.64 6.97 4.82
C TRP A 180 -3.10 6.86 5.25
N LYS A 181 -3.79 7.96 5.54
CA LYS A 181 -5.16 7.90 6.03
C LYS A 181 -6.14 7.71 4.89
N LEU A 182 -6.36 8.73 4.07
CA LEU A 182 -7.25 8.67 2.90
C LEU A 182 -6.77 9.54 1.72
N SER A 183 -5.74 10.38 1.91
CA SER A 183 -5.29 11.36 0.91
C SER A 183 -4.81 10.70 -0.39
N ASN A 184 -4.12 9.55 -0.29
CA ASN A 184 -3.64 8.81 -1.45
C ASN A 184 -4.77 8.13 -2.26
N ILE A 185 -5.87 7.76 -1.60
CA ILE A 185 -6.99 7.03 -2.21
C ILE A 185 -8.00 8.02 -2.82
N VAL A 186 -8.32 9.13 -2.14
CA VAL A 186 -9.32 10.11 -2.59
C VAL A 186 -8.99 10.71 -3.95
N ASN A 187 -7.72 11.05 -4.20
CA ASN A 187 -7.30 11.64 -5.49
C ASN A 187 -7.64 10.70 -6.66
N TRP A 188 -7.49 9.40 -6.44
CA TRP A 188 -7.79 8.37 -7.43
C TRP A 188 -9.30 8.14 -7.59
N PHE A 189 -9.99 7.84 -6.48
CA PHE A 189 -11.42 7.48 -6.51
C PHE A 189 -12.35 8.66 -6.84
N SER A 190 -11.90 9.90 -6.66
CA SER A 190 -12.66 11.08 -7.09
C SER A 190 -12.47 11.43 -8.57
N ASN A 191 -11.66 10.66 -9.31
CA ASN A 191 -11.27 10.96 -10.69
C ASN A 191 -10.71 12.39 -10.85
N GLY A 192 -9.93 12.84 -9.87
CA GLY A 192 -9.34 14.18 -9.82
C GLY A 192 -10.30 15.32 -9.46
N SER A 193 -11.58 15.06 -9.19
CA SER A 193 -12.52 16.12 -8.77
C SER A 193 -12.23 16.67 -7.37
N ILE A 194 -11.49 15.90 -6.56
CA ILE A 194 -10.99 16.32 -5.25
C ILE A 194 -9.49 16.03 -5.22
N HIS A 195 -8.71 17.03 -4.84
CA HIS A 195 -7.28 16.89 -4.66
C HIS A 195 -6.89 17.10 -3.20
N ILE A 196 -6.25 16.11 -2.60
CA ILE A 196 -5.62 16.18 -1.30
C ILE A 196 -4.12 16.02 -1.51
N THR A 197 -3.38 17.10 -1.29
CA THR A 197 -1.92 17.12 -1.32
C THR A 197 -1.40 16.38 -0.07
N PRO A 198 -0.69 15.25 -0.23
CA PRO A 198 -0.22 14.52 0.94
C PRO A 198 0.97 15.24 1.56
N VAL A 199 0.86 15.58 2.84
CA VAL A 199 1.88 16.30 3.62
C VAL A 199 2.48 15.42 4.72
N LEU A 200 3.64 15.82 5.22
CA LEU A 200 4.26 15.22 6.39
C LEU A 200 3.94 16.06 7.64
N PHE A 201 3.69 15.35 8.74
CA PHE A 201 3.55 15.96 10.06
C PHE A 201 4.78 15.61 10.89
N ASP A 202 5.45 16.62 11.44
CA ASP A 202 6.59 16.42 12.32
C ASP A 202 6.16 15.65 13.58
N LYS A 203 6.92 14.63 13.95
CA LYS A 203 6.56 13.72 15.05
C LYS A 203 6.71 14.34 16.45
N LYS A 204 7.46 15.43 16.59
CA LYS A 204 7.77 16.10 17.86
C LYS A 204 6.84 17.30 18.09
N ASN A 205 6.68 18.15 17.08
CA ASN A 205 5.94 19.41 17.22
C ASN A 205 4.62 19.45 16.44
N TYR A 206 4.28 18.39 15.70
CA TYR A 206 3.04 18.23 14.93
C TYR A 206 2.80 19.26 13.82
N ARG A 207 3.80 20.07 13.48
CA ARG A 207 3.72 21.03 12.37
C ARG A 207 3.65 20.29 11.04
N ILE A 208 2.96 20.88 10.08
CA ILE A 208 2.92 20.43 8.70
C ILE A 208 4.20 20.91 8.00
N GLN A 209 4.84 20.01 7.27
CA GLN A 209 5.97 20.30 6.41
C GLN A 209 5.45 20.44 4.98
N PHE A 210 5.19 21.68 4.54
CA PHE A 210 4.68 21.99 3.20
C PHE A 210 5.78 21.96 2.13
N ASP A 211 7.04 22.01 2.54
CA ASP A 211 8.25 21.99 1.72
C ASP A 211 8.81 20.57 1.51
N GLU A 212 8.49 19.64 2.41
CA GLU A 212 8.94 18.25 2.30
C GLU A 212 8.05 17.41 1.39
N VAL A 213 8.62 16.99 0.26
CA VAL A 213 7.95 16.09 -0.68
C VAL A 213 8.15 14.65 -0.26
N ARG A 214 7.04 13.95 -0.09
CA ARG A 214 7.04 12.52 0.13
C ARG A 214 7.48 11.77 -1.13
N SER A 215 8.35 10.76 -0.99
CA SER A 215 8.86 10.01 -2.16
C SER A 215 7.81 9.21 -2.94
N GLN A 216 6.58 9.06 -2.40
CA GLN A 216 5.45 8.42 -3.08
C GLN A 216 4.49 9.41 -3.74
N THR A 217 4.79 10.71 -3.75
CA THR A 217 3.93 11.76 -4.33
C THR A 217 4.66 12.55 -5.41
N MET A 218 3.90 13.34 -6.18
CA MET A 218 4.49 14.18 -7.22
C MET A 218 5.03 15.47 -6.62
N LYS A 219 6.31 15.77 -6.86
CA LYS A 219 6.95 17.04 -6.44
C LYS A 219 6.22 18.27 -6.98
N SER A 220 5.60 18.16 -8.16
CA SER A 220 4.84 19.24 -8.79
C SER A 220 3.66 19.73 -7.94
N TRP A 221 3.06 18.90 -7.08
CA TRP A 221 1.93 19.28 -6.24
C TRP A 221 2.28 20.26 -5.11
N MET A 222 3.56 20.41 -4.78
CA MET A 222 4.05 21.30 -3.73
C MET A 222 4.71 22.57 -4.31
N THR A 223 4.52 22.84 -5.60
CA THR A 223 5.07 24.04 -6.25
C THR A 223 4.13 25.23 -6.09
N GLU A 224 4.69 26.44 -6.03
CA GLU A 224 3.89 27.67 -6.00
C GLU A 224 2.96 27.78 -7.21
N GLU A 225 3.40 27.35 -8.39
CA GLU A 225 2.56 27.35 -9.60
C GLU A 225 1.32 26.46 -9.43
N TYR A 226 1.46 25.31 -8.76
CA TYR A 226 0.35 24.42 -8.48
C TYR A 226 -0.57 24.99 -7.41
N ALA A 227 0.00 25.53 -6.32
CA ALA A 227 -0.75 26.19 -5.25
C ALA A 227 -1.53 27.43 -5.76
N ALA A 228 -0.98 28.16 -6.73
CA ALA A 228 -1.65 29.29 -7.36
C ALA A 228 -2.95 28.90 -8.08
N LYS A 229 -3.01 27.69 -8.64
CA LYS A 229 -4.20 27.14 -9.34
C LYS A 229 -5.22 26.51 -8.39
N ALA A 230 -4.90 26.34 -7.11
CA ALA A 230 -5.83 25.80 -6.12
C ALA A 230 -7.01 26.76 -5.86
N PRO A 231 -8.20 26.24 -5.50
CA PRO A 231 -9.32 27.07 -5.09
C PRO A 231 -9.01 27.83 -3.78
N GLU A 232 -9.78 28.89 -3.53
CA GLU A 232 -9.69 29.68 -2.29
C GLU A 232 -10.12 28.87 -1.07
N ARG A 233 -11.23 28.13 -1.16
CA ARG A 233 -11.70 27.27 -0.07
C ARG A 233 -10.84 26.01 -0.01
N GLN A 234 -10.05 25.88 1.06
CA GLN A 234 -9.11 24.80 1.27
C GLN A 234 -9.33 24.13 2.62
N PHE A 235 -8.84 22.90 2.78
CA PHE A 235 -8.91 22.20 4.06
C PHE A 235 -7.61 21.49 4.44
N ILE A 236 -7.45 21.25 5.74
CA ILE A 236 -6.40 20.40 6.30
C ILE A 236 -7.09 19.24 7.02
N ALA A 237 -6.88 18.02 6.54
CA ALA A 237 -7.36 16.79 7.15
C ALA A 237 -6.34 16.27 8.17
N ILE A 238 -6.74 16.27 9.44
CA ILE A 238 -5.88 15.94 10.58
C ILE A 238 -6.40 14.65 11.23
N PRO A 239 -5.60 13.58 11.30
CA PRO A 239 -6.00 12.34 11.96
C PRO A 239 -5.92 12.48 13.48
N ALA A 240 -6.84 13.27 14.04
CA ALA A 240 -7.07 13.53 15.45
C ALA A 240 -8.49 14.05 15.66
N ILE A 241 -9.15 13.63 16.75
CA ILE A 241 -10.35 14.29 17.28
C ILE A 241 -9.98 14.93 18.62
N GLY A 242 -10.42 16.17 18.82
CA GLY A 242 -10.24 16.84 20.11
C GLY A 242 -10.97 16.12 21.23
N ASN A 243 -10.38 16.06 22.42
CA ASN A 243 -10.96 15.41 23.60
C ASN A 243 -10.89 16.30 24.85
N SER A 244 -11.53 15.88 25.94
CA SER A 244 -11.60 16.63 27.19
C SER A 244 -10.27 16.73 27.94
N ALA A 245 -9.28 15.89 27.62
CA ALA A 245 -7.95 15.96 28.20
C ALA A 245 -7.11 17.01 27.44
N GLN A 246 -7.08 18.23 27.96
CA GLN A 246 -6.46 19.40 27.33
C GLN A 246 -5.02 19.13 26.83
N ASP A 247 -4.24 18.35 27.56
CA ASP A 247 -2.86 17.97 27.23
C ASP A 247 -2.68 16.71 26.37
N SER A 248 -3.77 16.16 25.85
CA SER A 248 -3.68 14.95 25.03
C SER A 248 -2.92 15.18 23.74
N GLN A 249 -2.31 14.12 23.22
CA GLN A 249 -1.60 14.15 21.95
C GLN A 249 -2.48 14.66 20.79
N MET A 250 -3.77 14.30 20.82
CA MET A 250 -4.74 14.72 19.79
C MET A 250 -4.98 16.23 19.83
N ASN A 251 -5.17 16.80 21.02
CA ASN A 251 -5.34 18.24 21.20
C ASN A 251 -4.09 19.02 20.79
N ARG A 252 -2.90 18.56 21.22
CA ARG A 252 -1.62 19.17 20.82
C ARG A 252 -1.42 19.18 19.31
N ARG A 253 -1.86 18.13 18.61
CA ARG A 253 -1.80 18.08 17.14
C ARG A 253 -2.69 19.13 16.51
N LEU A 254 -3.93 19.27 16.97
CA LEU A 254 -4.87 20.27 16.48
C LEU A 254 -4.37 21.69 16.77
N GLU A 255 -3.88 21.95 17.99
CA GLU A 255 -3.33 23.25 18.39
C GLU A 255 -2.09 23.64 17.59
N ALA A 256 -1.20 22.68 17.28
CA ALA A 256 -0.03 22.94 16.45
C ALA A 256 -0.41 23.44 15.05
N ILE A 257 -1.47 22.89 14.45
CA ILE A 257 -1.95 23.35 13.14
C ILE A 257 -2.57 24.74 13.25
N ILE A 258 -3.38 25.00 14.27
CA ILE A 258 -3.95 26.34 14.50
C ILE A 258 -2.84 27.37 14.71
N LYS A 259 -1.77 27.01 15.44
CA LYS A 259 -0.63 27.90 15.66
C LYS A 259 0.19 28.17 14.39
N GLN A 260 0.23 27.20 13.47
CA GLN A 260 0.98 27.33 12.22
C GLN A 260 0.20 28.07 11.15
N VAL A 261 -1.07 27.71 10.92
CA VAL A 261 -1.87 28.15 9.77
C VAL A 261 -2.89 29.23 10.16
N GLY A 262 -3.21 29.33 11.46
CA GLY A 262 -4.25 30.21 11.96
C GLY A 262 -5.54 29.46 12.32
N VAL A 263 -6.49 30.21 12.89
CA VAL A 263 -7.79 29.69 13.30
C VAL A 263 -8.62 29.34 12.05
N PRO A 264 -9.17 28.13 11.94
CA PRO A 264 -10.00 27.75 10.81
C PRO A 264 -11.36 28.44 10.87
N ASP A 265 -11.93 28.70 9.69
CA ASP A 265 -13.29 29.24 9.55
C ASP A 265 -14.34 28.19 9.94
N GLU A 266 -14.10 26.92 9.59
CA GLU A 266 -14.96 25.81 9.97
C GLU A 266 -14.15 24.62 10.48
N LYS A 267 -14.73 23.92 11.46
CA LYS A 267 -14.22 22.66 11.98
C LYS A 267 -15.25 21.56 11.71
N LEU A 268 -14.89 20.64 10.82
CA LEU A 268 -15.71 19.49 10.49
C LEU A 268 -15.08 18.22 11.04
N THR A 269 -15.90 17.19 11.30
CA THR A 269 -15.42 15.90 11.81
C THR A 269 -15.87 14.79 10.87
N PHE A 270 -14.93 13.94 10.46
CA PHE A 270 -15.22 12.72 9.71
C PHE A 270 -14.51 11.55 10.38
N GLN A 271 -15.29 10.63 10.96
CA GLN A 271 -14.77 9.49 11.71
C GLN A 271 -13.73 9.94 12.75
N ASP A 272 -12.49 9.45 12.66
CA ASP A 272 -11.37 9.78 13.55
C ASP A 272 -10.50 10.95 13.07
N MET A 273 -11.02 11.78 12.17
CA MET A 273 -10.34 12.95 11.63
C MET A 273 -11.11 14.24 11.89
N THR A 274 -10.35 15.31 12.13
CA THR A 274 -10.82 16.69 12.11
C THR A 274 -10.39 17.33 10.80
N LEU A 275 -11.28 18.04 10.13
CA LEU A 275 -10.98 18.90 8.99
C LEU A 275 -11.07 20.35 9.44
N PHE A 276 -9.96 21.06 9.30
CA PHE A 276 -9.91 22.51 9.42
C PHE A 276 -10.09 23.11 8.05
N VAL A 277 -11.15 23.89 7.87
CA VAL A 277 -11.50 24.53 6.60
C VAL A 277 -11.20 26.02 6.69
N TYR A 278 -10.60 26.53 5.61
CA TYR A 278 -10.22 27.91 5.44
C TYR A 278 -10.90 28.44 4.17
N ASN A 279 -11.55 29.59 4.26
CA ASN A 279 -12.20 30.28 3.14
C ASN A 279 -11.23 31.14 2.32
N GLN A 280 -9.93 30.97 2.57
CA GLN A 280 -8.82 31.61 1.88
C GLN A 280 -7.72 30.57 1.66
N LYS A 281 -6.88 30.81 0.67
CA LYS A 281 -5.70 29.97 0.42
C LYS A 281 -4.84 29.87 1.67
N ILE A 282 -4.39 28.65 1.97
CA ILE A 282 -3.44 28.39 3.05
C ILE A 282 -2.08 28.89 2.59
N ASP A 283 -1.47 29.76 3.40
CA ASP A 283 -0.09 30.18 3.18
C ASP A 283 0.87 29.03 3.50
N LEU A 284 1.81 28.78 2.60
CA LEU A 284 2.74 27.67 2.68
C LEU A 284 4.09 28.08 3.31
N HIS A 285 4.28 29.37 3.63
CA HIS A 285 5.54 29.97 4.09
C HIS A 285 5.49 30.51 5.52
#